data_AF-A0AAV5I0F5-F1
#
_entry.id   AF-A0AAV5I0F5-F1
#
_cell.length_a   1.000
_cell.length_b   1.000
_cell.length_c   1.000
_cell.angle_alpha   90.00
_cell.angle_beta   90.00
_cell.angle_gamma   90.00
#
_symmetry.space_group_name_H-M   'P 1'
#
loop_
_entity.id
_entity.type
_entity.pdbx_description
1 polymer ?
#
loop_
_entity_poly.entity_id
_entity_poly.type
_entity_poly.pdbx_seq_one_letter_code
_entity_poly.pdbx_strand_id
1 'polypeptide(L)'
;MVFWEGYVSDEAMGTFAPIVVYWVYAGFYQLLPPLDKFRLHTRKEEEEKNSVPLATVVKGVLLQQLVQATVAQLLFLVSLFVVFAECFIFSVLKK
;
A
#
# COMPACT_ATOMS: atom_id res chain seq x y z
N MET A 1 -26.81 -2.67 -2.77
CA MET A 1 -26.55 -1.52 -1.88
C MET A 1 -25.43 -1.95 -0.95
N VAL A 2 -24.19 -1.67 -1.34
CA VAL A 2 -23.01 -1.98 -0.53
C VAL A 2 -22.95 -0.92 0.56
N PHE A 3 -22.72 -1.35 1.81
CA PHE A 3 -22.78 -0.49 3.00
C PHE A 3 -21.76 0.67 3.01
N TRP A 4 -20.86 0.75 2.03
CA TRP A 4 -19.81 1.76 1.89
C TRP A 4 -20.02 2.78 0.77
N GLU A 5 -21.05 2.64 -0.07
CA GLU A 5 -21.30 3.51 -1.26
C GLU A 5 -21.37 5.02 -0.92
N GLY A 6 -21.71 5.40 0.33
CA GLY A 6 -21.78 6.80 0.76
C GLY A 6 -20.53 7.35 1.45
N TYR A 7 -19.53 6.52 1.74
CA TYR A 7 -18.37 6.89 2.54
C TYR A 7 -17.04 6.79 1.78
N VAL A 8 -16.93 5.87 0.81
CA VAL A 8 -15.69 5.58 0.08
C VAL A 8 -16.01 5.35 -1.39
N SER A 9 -15.27 6.01 -2.28
CA SER A 9 -15.41 5.83 -3.75
C SER A 9 -15.08 4.40 -4.14
N ASP A 10 -15.76 3.87 -5.16
CA ASP A 10 -15.56 2.50 -5.64
C ASP A 10 -14.10 2.25 -6.07
N GLU A 11 -13.42 3.25 -6.63
CA GLU A 11 -12.01 3.14 -7.00
C GLU A 11 -11.09 3.03 -5.77
N ALA A 12 -11.41 3.75 -4.70
CA ALA A 12 -10.67 3.67 -3.45
C ALA A 12 -10.90 2.31 -2.77
N MET A 13 -12.14 1.83 -2.75
CA MET A 13 -12.47 0.53 -2.18
C MET A 13 -11.78 -0.63 -2.93
N GLY A 14 -11.74 -0.59 -4.26
CA GLY A 14 -11.00 -1.57 -5.07
C GLY A 14 -9.50 -1.59 -4.79
N THR A 15 -8.94 -0.47 -4.36
CA THR A 15 -7.50 -0.35 -4.04
C THR A 15 -7.18 -0.83 -2.63
N PHE A 16 -7.99 -0.46 -1.64
CA PHE A 16 -7.73 -0.77 -0.23
C PHE A 16 -8.22 -2.16 0.19
N ALA A 17 -9.29 -2.68 -0.42
CA ALA A 17 -9.87 -3.98 -0.07
C ALA A 17 -8.85 -5.14 -0.07
N PRO A 18 -8.04 -5.38 -1.12
CA PRO A 18 -7.09 -6.49 -1.11
C PRO A 18 -6.00 -6.35 -0.04
N ILE A 19 -5.60 -5.12 0.29
CA ILE A 19 -4.62 -4.83 1.33
C ILE A 19 -5.20 -5.17 2.70
N VAL A 20 -6.40 -4.64 3.00
CA VAL A 20 -7.07 -4.88 4.29
C VAL A 20 -7.36 -6.37 4.49
N VAL A 21 -7.86 -7.06 3.46
CA VAL A 21 -8.14 -8.51 3.53
C VAL A 21 -6.86 -9.30 3.82
N TYR A 22 -5.75 -8.98 3.16
CA TYR A 22 -4.46 -9.62 3.41
C TYR A 22 -4.00 -9.41 4.86
N TRP A 23 -4.11 -8.19 5.38
CA TRP A 23 -3.69 -7.86 6.75
C TRP A 23 -4.57 -8.52 7.81
N VAL A 24 -5.89 -8.56 7.60
CA VAL A 24 -6.80 -9.27 8.49
C VAL A 24 -6.48 -10.76 8.50
N TYR A 25 -6.27 -11.37 7.34
CA TYR A 25 -5.92 -12.79 7.24
C TYR A 25 -4.57 -13.11 7.91
N ALA A 26 -3.53 -12.32 7.63
CA ALA A 26 -2.21 -12.47 8.24
C ALA A 26 -2.25 -12.23 9.76
N GLY A 27 -2.99 -11.23 10.22
CA GLY A 27 -3.19 -10.92 11.64
C GLY A 27 -3.93 -12.04 12.37
N PHE A 28 -4.98 -12.61 11.76
CA PHE A 28 -5.67 -13.80 12.29
C PHE A 28 -4.72 -14.99 12.41
N TYR A 29 -3.85 -15.21 11.43
CA TYR A 29 -2.84 -16.27 11.48
C TYR A 29 -1.83 -16.08 12.62
N GLN A 30 -1.52 -14.84 13.01
CA GLN A 30 -0.68 -14.53 14.16
C GLN A 30 -1.39 -14.70 15.51
N LEU A 31 -2.72 -14.53 15.55
CA LEU A 31 -3.52 -14.71 16.76
C LEU A 31 -3.79 -16.18 17.09
N LEU A 32 -3.70 -17.07 16.09
CA LEU A 32 -3.84 -18.50 16.34
C LEU A 32 -2.69 -19.00 17.22
N PRO A 33 -2.98 -19.79 18.27
CA PRO A 33 -1.94 -20.39 19.08
C PRO A 33 -1.06 -21.28 18.20
N PRO A 34 0.25 -21.40 18.50
CA PRO A 34 1.16 -22.21 17.70
C PRO A 34 0.62 -23.64 17.57
N LEU A 35 0.18 -24.02 16.37
CA LEU A 35 -0.27 -25.38 16.05
C LEU A 35 0.95 -26.31 15.85
N ASP A 36 1.92 -26.23 16.75
CA ASP A 36 3.20 -26.92 16.67
C ASP A 36 3.04 -28.45 16.67
N LYS A 37 1.94 -28.96 17.25
CA LYS A 37 1.60 -30.40 17.27
C LYS A 37 1.07 -30.95 15.95
N PHE A 38 0.71 -30.09 14.99
CA PHE A 38 0.12 -30.49 13.71
C PHE A 38 1.00 -30.09 12.50
N ARG A 39 2.17 -29.50 12.74
CA ARG A 39 3.10 -29.05 11.69
C ARG A 39 4.25 -30.03 11.52
N LEU A 40 4.57 -30.35 10.27
CA LEU A 40 5.67 -31.28 9.91
C LEU A 40 7.08 -30.68 10.14
N HIS A 41 7.20 -29.35 10.17
CA HIS A 41 8.44 -28.62 10.46
C HIS A 41 8.22 -27.67 11.64
N THR A 42 9.16 -27.66 12.59
CA THR A 42 9.08 -26.81 13.77
C THR A 42 9.27 -25.35 13.39
N ARG A 43 8.50 -24.45 14.01
CA ARG A 43 8.55 -23.00 13.73
C ARG A 43 9.94 -22.38 13.90
N LYS A 44 10.76 -22.99 14.78
CA LYS A 44 12.15 -22.57 15.03
C LYS A 44 13.05 -22.76 13.81
N GLU A 45 12.96 -23.89 13.10
CA GLU A 45 13.77 -24.11 11.89
C GLU A 45 13.37 -23.16 10.74
N GLU A 46 12.08 -22.83 10.63
CA GLU A 46 11.59 -21.89 9.61
C GLU A 46 11.99 -20.44 9.91
N GLU A 47 11.94 -20.01 11.17
CA GLU A 47 12.40 -18.67 11.60
C GLU A 47 13.93 -18.52 11.50
N GLU A 48 14.70 -19.59 11.73
CA GLU A 48 16.17 -19.58 11.60
C GLU A 48 16.61 -19.54 10.13
N LYS A 49 15.81 -20.14 9.22
CA LYS A 49 16.06 -20.13 7.78
C LYS A 49 15.45 -18.92 7.07
N ASN A 50 14.52 -18.22 7.71
CA ASN A 50 13.90 -17.01 7.19
C ASN A 50 14.86 -15.83 7.31
N SER A 51 15.50 -15.43 6.21
CA SER A 51 16.51 -14.37 6.19
C SER A 51 15.99 -12.97 6.53
N VAL A 52 14.66 -12.75 6.60
CA VAL A 52 14.07 -11.43 6.87
C VAL A 52 12.87 -11.53 7.82
N PRO A 53 12.94 -10.93 9.03
CA PRO A 53 11.83 -10.98 9.97
C PRO A 53 10.61 -10.22 9.41
N LEU A 54 9.40 -10.68 9.72
CA LEU A 54 8.14 -10.05 9.25
C LEU A 54 8.07 -8.55 9.55
N ALA A 55 8.58 -8.13 10.71
CA ALA A 55 8.67 -6.70 11.07
C ALA A 55 9.50 -5.87 10.08
N THR A 56 10.52 -6.45 9.45
CA THR A 56 11.31 -5.80 8.39
C THR A 56 10.50 -5.68 7.11
N VAL A 57 9.69 -6.67 6.75
CA VAL A 57 8.80 -6.60 5.59
C VAL A 57 7.76 -5.50 5.77
N VAL A 58 7.13 -5.40 6.96
CA VAL A 58 6.16 -4.34 7.27
C VAL A 58 6.78 -2.95 7.18
N LYS A 59 7.97 -2.77 7.76
CA LYS A 59 8.73 -1.51 7.65
C LYS A 59 9.07 -1.20 6.19
N GLY A 60 9.42 -2.21 5.40
CA GLY A 60 9.67 -2.08 3.97
C GLY A 60 8.46 -1.58 3.20
N VAL A 61 7.28 -2.19 3.40
CA VAL A 61 6.03 -1.82 2.73
C VAL A 61 5.60 -0.39 3.09
N LEU A 62 5.69 0.00 4.38
CA LEU A 62 5.36 1.36 4.81
C LEU A 62 6.30 2.41 4.21
N LEU A 63 7.60 2.11 4.17
CA LEU A 63 8.59 2.98 3.53
C LEU A 63 8.30 3.12 2.03
N GLN A 64 7.94 2.01 1.38
CA GLN A 64 7.64 1.99 -0.06
C GLN A 64 6.37 2.80 -0.38
N GLN A 65 5.32 2.68 0.43
CA GLN A 65 4.10 3.50 0.29
C GLN A 65 4.40 5.00 0.49
N LEU A 66 5.25 5.35 1.46
CA LEU A 66 5.65 6.73 1.72
C LEU A 66 6.44 7.33 0.55
N VAL A 67 7.40 6.57 0.00
CA VAL A 67 8.17 6.98 -1.18
C VAL A 67 7.24 7.11 -2.39
N GLN A 68 6.36 6.14 -2.63
CA GLN A 68 5.45 6.15 -3.77
C GLN A 68 4.46 7.33 -3.70
N ALA A 69 3.92 7.63 -2.52
CA ALA A 69 3.08 8.81 -2.29
C ALA A 69 3.85 10.13 -2.51
N THR A 70 5.09 10.21 -2.01
CA THR A 70 5.93 11.40 -2.17
C THR A 70 6.29 11.64 -3.64
N VAL A 71 6.68 10.59 -4.37
CA VAL A 71 6.99 10.67 -5.80
C VAL A 71 5.74 11.04 -6.61
N ALA A 72 4.59 10.45 -6.32
CA ALA A 72 3.33 10.80 -6.98
C ALA A 72 2.97 12.28 -6.76
N GLN A 73 3.08 12.79 -5.53
CA GLN A 73 2.79 14.19 -5.21
C GLN A 73 3.74 15.15 -5.95
N LEU A 74 5.03 14.84 -5.99
CA LEU A 74 6.04 15.65 -6.71
C LEU A 74 5.79 15.65 -8.23
N LEU A 75 5.50 14.48 -8.82
CA LEU A 75 5.16 14.38 -10.24
C LEU A 75 3.90 15.17 -10.57
N PHE A 76 2.89 15.13 -9.71
CA PHE A 76 1.66 15.90 -9.90
C PHE A 76 1.91 17.41 -9.83
N LEU A 77 2.72 17.88 -8.87
CA LEU A 77 3.12 19.29 -8.75
C LEU A 77 3.87 19.79 -10.00
N VAL A 78 4.83 19.00 -10.49
CA VAL A 78 5.61 19.34 -11.70
C VAL A 78 4.72 19.32 -12.94
N SER A 79 3.87 18.32 -13.09
CA SER A 79 2.94 18.23 -14.23
C SER A 79 1.93 19.37 -14.21
N LEU A 80 1.37 19.73 -13.06
CA LEU A 80 0.47 20.87 -12.90
C LEU A 80 1.18 22.19 -13.24
N PHE A 81 2.43 22.37 -12.80
CA PHE A 81 3.23 23.55 -13.13
C PHE A 81 3.52 23.65 -14.64
N VAL A 82 3.88 22.54 -15.29
CA VAL A 82 4.12 22.51 -16.75
C VAL A 82 2.86 22.79 -17.53
N VAL A 83 1.72 22.17 -17.17
CA VAL A 83 0.43 22.43 -17.82
C VAL A 83 -0.02 23.88 -17.60
N PHE A 84 0.20 24.43 -16.39
CA PHE A 84 -0.10 25.83 -16.10
C PHE A 84 0.81 26.77 -16.88
N ALA A 85 2.11 26.47 -17.01
CA ALA A 85 3.06 27.25 -17.78
C ALA A 85 2.74 27.21 -19.29
N GLU A 86 2.40 26.04 -19.83
CA GLU A 86 1.95 25.86 -21.22
C GLU A 86 0.64 26.63 -21.48
N CYS A 87 -0.37 26.51 -20.61
CA CYS A 87 -1.62 27.27 -20.72
C CYS A 87 -1.39 28.79 -20.60
N PHE A 88 -0.51 29.22 -19.70
CA PHE A 88 -0.16 30.63 -19.52
C PHE A 88 0.57 31.19 -20.74
N ILE A 89 1.57 30.48 -21.26
CA ILE A 89 2.28 30.84 -22.49
C ILE A 89 1.30 30.92 -23.66
N PHE A 90 0.40 29.95 -23.83
CA PHE A 90 -0.59 29.95 -24.90
C PHE A 90 -1.60 31.11 -24.76
N SER A 91 -1.99 31.45 -23.53
CA SER A 91 -2.87 32.58 -23.25
C SER A 91 -2.20 33.94 -23.45
N VAL A 92 -0.87 34.02 -23.31
CA VAL A 92 -0.07 35.22 -23.58
C VAL A 92 0.23 35.34 -25.08
N LEU A 93 0.48 34.24 -25.79
CA LEU A 93 0.77 34.23 -27.23
C LEU A 93 -0.46 34.50 -28.11
N LYS A 94 -1.67 34.25 -27.59
CA LYS A 94 -2.94 34.47 -28.30
C LYS A 94 -3.50 35.89 -28.12
N LYS A 95 -2.72 36.81 -27.55
CA LYS A 95 -3.01 38.24 -27.41
C LYS A 95 -2.03 39.04 -28.25
#